data_AF-A0A3D4EWU5-F1
#
_entry.id   AF-A0A3D4EWU5-F1
#
_cell.length_a   1.000
_cell.length_b   1.000
_cell.length_c   1.000
_cell.angle_alpha   90.00
_cell.angle_beta   90.00
_cell.angle_gamma   90.00
#
_symmetry.space_group_name_H-M   'P 1'
#
loop_
_entity.id
_entity.type
_entity.pdbx_description
1 polymer ?
#
loop_
_entity_poly.entity_id
_entity_poly.type
_entity_poly.pdbx_seq_one_letter_code
_entity_poly.pdbx_strand_id
1 'polypeptide(L)'
;GYDRGGPPTYFAPYKIPTLKEGPEGEYLPDRLATECINFIEKQRNGPFFLTFWNYSVHYPIEAPEDLIEKYKKRPVENAPYSAMIEGMDRSIGRVLKSLDDLGLAEDTIVIFTSDNGSLFGNGPLRANKGHLYEGGIRVPWVIRWPGKVKAGSSSNIPIITTDTFPTLLEVVGLKPKKGIPLDGESLIPILKGDAGLKRKSLFFHYPNYAFHKRNRLGGVVRRGNYKLIHFYDDNSIELYDVVADQGEKKNLAGTKLKLAADLKNELAKWLKESGAKMPFVPKTKSN
;
A
#
# COMPACT_ATOMS: atom_id res chain seq x y z
N GLY A 1 0.50 -14.58 -13.34
CA GLY A 1 0.74 -13.36 -14.12
C GLY A 1 1.87 -12.57 -13.51
N TYR A 2 3.09 -12.70 -14.03
CA TYR A 2 3.92 -13.89 -13.78
C TYR A 2 5.35 -13.41 -13.42
N ASP A 3 5.89 -14.00 -12.36
CA ASP A 3 7.25 -13.86 -11.80
C ASP A 3 7.66 -12.56 -11.08
N ARG A 4 7.22 -11.35 -11.46
CA ARG A 4 7.69 -10.08 -10.83
C ARG A 4 6.64 -9.01 -10.50
N GLY A 5 5.34 -9.35 -10.55
CA GLY A 5 4.25 -8.48 -10.09
C GLY A 5 3.66 -7.51 -11.12
N GLY A 6 4.23 -7.40 -12.32
CA GLY A 6 3.64 -6.64 -13.45
C GLY A 6 3.09 -7.54 -14.56
N PRO A 7 2.28 -7.00 -15.49
CA PRO A 7 1.85 -7.72 -16.68
C PRO A 7 2.96 -7.68 -17.76
N PRO A 8 2.91 -8.53 -18.80
CA PRO A 8 3.84 -8.47 -19.93
C PRO A 8 3.73 -7.16 -20.72
N THR A 9 2.51 -6.65 -20.83
CA THR A 9 2.13 -5.39 -21.48
C THR A 9 0.77 -4.95 -20.94
N TYR A 10 0.43 -3.68 -21.11
CA TYR A 10 -0.87 -3.11 -20.79
C TYR A 10 -1.81 -3.06 -21.99
N PHE A 11 -1.45 -3.62 -23.14
CA PHE A 11 -2.30 -3.64 -24.33
C PHE A 11 -2.53 -5.06 -24.84
N ALA A 12 -3.75 -5.37 -25.28
CA ALA A 12 -4.07 -6.67 -25.85
C ALA A 12 -3.28 -6.92 -27.16
N PRO A 13 -2.73 -8.14 -27.39
CA PRO A 13 -2.86 -9.31 -26.53
C PRO A 13 -1.99 -9.21 -25.27
N TYR A 14 -2.63 -9.34 -24.10
CA TYR A 14 -2.05 -9.10 -22.78
C TYR A 14 -1.04 -10.18 -22.38
N LYS A 15 -1.24 -11.41 -22.88
CA LYS A 15 -0.44 -12.61 -22.53
C LYS A 15 -0.50 -12.94 -21.03
N ILE A 16 -1.65 -12.70 -20.40
CA ILE A 16 -1.90 -13.02 -18.99
C ILE A 16 -2.68 -14.34 -18.92
N PRO A 17 -2.10 -15.43 -18.38
CA PRO A 17 -2.71 -16.77 -18.45
C PRO A 17 -4.12 -16.89 -17.84
N THR A 18 -4.43 -16.03 -16.86
CA THR A 18 -5.69 -16.05 -16.11
C THR A 18 -6.70 -15.01 -16.60
N LEU A 19 -6.39 -14.27 -17.67
CA LEU A 19 -7.27 -13.26 -18.25
C LEU A 19 -7.54 -13.62 -19.71
N LYS A 20 -8.80 -13.79 -20.07
CA LYS A 20 -9.19 -13.98 -21.47
C LYS A 20 -8.78 -12.75 -22.27
N GLU A 21 -8.20 -12.94 -23.45
CA GLU A 21 -7.78 -11.81 -24.31
C GLU A 21 -8.94 -10.88 -24.69
N GLY A 22 -8.61 -9.62 -24.96
CA GLY A 22 -9.54 -8.58 -25.40
C GLY A 22 -9.40 -8.27 -26.89
N PRO A 23 -10.17 -7.29 -27.40
CA PRO A 23 -9.91 -6.69 -28.72
C PRO A 23 -8.46 -6.19 -28.81
N GLU A 24 -7.85 -6.31 -29.98
CA GLU A 24 -6.47 -5.86 -30.20
C GLU A 24 -6.28 -4.39 -29.80
N GLY A 25 -5.23 -4.09 -29.02
CA GLY A 25 -4.96 -2.76 -28.50
C GLY A 25 -5.87 -2.29 -27.35
N GLU A 26 -6.77 -3.14 -26.82
CA GLU A 26 -7.54 -2.81 -25.62
C GLU A 26 -6.58 -2.56 -24.43
N TYR A 27 -6.83 -1.49 -23.67
CA TYR A 27 -6.00 -1.11 -22.53
C TYR A 27 -6.39 -1.92 -21.29
N LEU A 28 -5.40 -2.56 -20.66
CA LEU A 28 -5.59 -3.55 -19.60
C LEU A 28 -6.37 -2.99 -18.38
N PRO A 29 -6.12 -1.78 -17.87
CA PRO A 29 -6.89 -1.22 -16.76
C PRO A 29 -8.39 -1.12 -17.09
N ASP A 30 -8.71 -0.76 -18.34
CA ASP A 30 -10.08 -0.69 -18.81
C ASP A 30 -10.72 -2.07 -18.93
N ARG A 31 -9.95 -3.07 -19.36
CA ARG A 31 -10.42 -4.46 -19.37
C ARG A 31 -10.72 -4.97 -17.96
N LEU A 32 -9.81 -4.74 -17.01
CA LEU A 32 -10.03 -5.18 -15.63
C LEU A 32 -11.26 -4.50 -15.01
N ALA A 33 -11.47 -3.21 -15.29
CA ALA A 33 -12.70 -2.52 -14.85
C ALA A 33 -13.96 -3.17 -15.45
N THR A 34 -13.94 -3.56 -16.72
CA THR A 34 -15.05 -4.30 -17.35
C THR A 34 -15.35 -5.62 -16.62
N GLU A 35 -14.32 -6.39 -16.26
CA GLU A 35 -14.51 -7.65 -15.50
C GLU A 35 -15.09 -7.39 -14.10
N CYS A 36 -14.64 -6.33 -13.42
CA CYS A 36 -15.20 -5.91 -12.13
C CYS A 36 -16.67 -5.51 -12.24
N ILE A 37 -17.04 -4.71 -13.24
CA ILE A 37 -18.41 -4.28 -13.49
C ILE A 37 -19.30 -5.50 -13.78
N ASN A 38 -18.86 -6.40 -14.66
CA ASN A 38 -19.57 -7.65 -14.96
C ASN A 38 -19.81 -8.51 -13.70
N PHE A 39 -18.85 -8.54 -12.78
CA PHE A 39 -19.01 -9.23 -11.51
C PHE A 39 -20.05 -8.54 -10.62
N ILE A 40 -19.96 -7.22 -10.45
CA ILE A 40 -20.90 -6.42 -9.64
C ILE A 40 -22.33 -6.59 -10.18
N GLU A 41 -22.54 -6.51 -11.49
CA GLU A 41 -23.85 -6.70 -12.12
C GLU A 41 -24.45 -8.08 -11.82
N LYS A 42 -23.63 -9.13 -11.84
CA LYS A 42 -24.07 -10.49 -11.50
C LYS A 42 -24.41 -10.65 -10.02
N GLN A 43 -23.73 -9.90 -9.15
CA GLN A 43 -23.94 -9.95 -7.69
C GLN A 43 -24.94 -8.91 -7.18
N ARG A 44 -25.55 -8.09 -8.04
CA ARG A 44 -26.36 -6.92 -7.65
C ARG A 44 -27.51 -7.19 -6.65
N ASN A 45 -27.93 -8.45 -6.51
CA ASN A 45 -29.01 -8.85 -5.60
C ASN A 45 -28.50 -9.39 -4.24
N GLY A 46 -27.19 -9.35 -3.97
CA GLY A 46 -26.60 -9.87 -2.73
C GLY A 46 -25.32 -9.13 -2.33
N PRO A 47 -24.81 -9.39 -1.12
CA PRO A 47 -23.54 -8.81 -0.69
C PRO A 47 -22.40 -9.42 -1.51
N PHE A 48 -21.44 -8.59 -1.89
CA PHE A 48 -20.24 -9.03 -2.58
C PHE A 48 -18.97 -8.51 -1.90
N PHE A 49 -17.88 -9.22 -2.16
CA PHE A 49 -16.54 -8.77 -1.81
C PHE A 49 -15.70 -8.80 -3.10
N LEU A 50 -15.18 -7.63 -3.49
CA LEU A 50 -14.40 -7.45 -4.70
C LEU A 50 -13.02 -6.88 -4.35
N THR A 51 -11.98 -7.60 -4.72
CA THR A 51 -10.60 -7.09 -4.72
C THR A 51 -10.21 -6.69 -6.13
N PHE A 52 -10.24 -5.39 -6.43
CA PHE A 52 -9.75 -4.87 -7.70
C PHE A 52 -8.25 -4.58 -7.64
N TRP A 53 -7.43 -5.63 -7.76
CA TRP A 53 -5.98 -5.50 -7.83
C TRP A 53 -5.54 -5.11 -9.24
N ASN A 54 -5.49 -3.82 -9.50
CA ASN A 54 -5.00 -3.29 -10.77
C ASN A 54 -3.51 -3.63 -10.94
N TYR A 55 -3.10 -4.04 -12.14
CA TYR A 55 -1.67 -4.14 -12.48
C TYR A 55 -1.00 -2.77 -12.48
N SER A 56 -1.77 -1.73 -12.81
CA SER A 56 -1.29 -0.36 -12.78
C SER A 56 -0.86 0.02 -11.36
N VAL A 57 0.25 0.73 -11.17
CA VAL A 57 1.09 1.37 -12.19
C VAL A 57 2.46 0.68 -12.33
N HIS A 58 2.47 -0.65 -12.27
CA HIS A 58 3.69 -1.44 -12.31
C HIS A 58 4.34 -1.43 -13.70
N TYR A 59 5.67 -1.60 -13.78
CA TYR A 59 6.37 -1.86 -15.04
C TYR A 59 5.74 -3.03 -15.84
N PRO A 60 5.69 -2.97 -17.19
CA PRO A 60 6.20 -1.90 -18.07
C PRO A 60 5.40 -0.60 -18.01
N ILE A 61 6.04 0.54 -18.25
CA ILE A 61 5.37 1.85 -18.19
C ILE A 61 4.72 2.11 -19.54
N GLU A 62 3.44 1.77 -19.64
CA GLU A 62 2.66 1.82 -20.87
C GLU A 62 1.29 2.47 -20.61
N ALA A 63 0.92 3.42 -21.46
CA ALA A 63 -0.34 4.15 -21.41
C ALA A 63 -0.78 4.56 -22.82
N PRO A 64 -2.08 4.85 -23.04
CA PRO A 64 -2.56 5.34 -24.33
C PRO A 64 -1.83 6.60 -24.79
N GLU A 65 -1.48 6.67 -26.08
CA GLU A 65 -0.63 7.75 -26.63
C GLU A 65 -1.25 9.13 -26.42
N ASP A 66 -2.57 9.26 -26.54
CA ASP A 66 -3.30 10.51 -26.29
C ASP A 66 -3.12 11.01 -24.85
N LEU A 67 -3.13 10.10 -23.86
CA LEU A 67 -2.84 10.43 -22.47
C LEU A 67 -1.38 10.80 -22.28
N ILE A 68 -0.44 10.10 -22.93
CA ILE A 68 0.98 10.45 -22.87
C ILE A 68 1.21 11.87 -23.41
N GLU A 69 0.64 12.19 -24.58
CA GLU A 69 0.72 13.51 -25.19
C GLU A 69 0.11 14.62 -24.31
N LYS A 70 -0.98 14.31 -23.60
CA LYS A 70 -1.56 15.22 -22.60
C LYS A 70 -0.55 15.54 -21.49
N TYR A 71 0.18 14.55 -20.99
CA TYR A 71 1.14 14.74 -19.88
C TYR A 71 2.50 15.27 -20.33
N LYS A 72 2.93 15.05 -21.58
CA LYS A 72 4.13 15.70 -22.15
C LYS A 72 4.03 17.23 -22.11
N LYS A 73 2.80 17.78 -22.13
CA LYS A 73 2.51 19.22 -22.06
C LYS A 73 2.36 19.76 -20.64
N ARG A 74 2.63 18.94 -19.61
CA ARG A 74 2.47 19.29 -18.19
C ARG A 74 3.81 19.22 -17.46
N PRO A 75 4.00 19.98 -16.36
CA PRO A 75 5.23 19.94 -15.57
C PRO A 75 5.25 18.70 -14.66
N VAL A 76 5.28 17.50 -15.25
CA VAL A 76 5.38 16.23 -14.54
C VAL A 76 6.75 15.59 -14.77
N GLU A 77 7.26 14.88 -13.77
CA GLU A 77 8.57 14.21 -13.85
C GLU A 77 8.58 13.10 -14.90
N ASN A 78 7.48 12.36 -15.05
CA ASN A 78 7.36 11.23 -15.96
C ASN A 78 5.97 11.20 -16.61
N ALA A 79 5.90 11.64 -17.87
CA ALA A 79 4.63 11.75 -18.61
C ALA A 79 3.95 10.38 -18.85
N PRO A 80 4.64 9.33 -19.34
CA PRO A 80 4.06 7.99 -19.43
C PRO A 80 3.51 7.44 -18.11
N TYR A 81 4.25 7.62 -17.00
CA TYR A 81 3.78 7.17 -15.68
C TYR A 81 2.55 7.97 -15.20
N SER A 82 2.52 9.27 -15.46
CA SER A 82 1.37 10.12 -15.13
C SER A 82 0.13 9.76 -15.96
N ALA A 83 0.32 9.45 -17.24
CA ALA A 83 -0.72 8.95 -18.13
C ALA A 83 -1.30 7.61 -17.64
N MET A 84 -0.43 6.73 -17.13
CA MET A 84 -0.83 5.44 -16.56
C MET A 84 -1.65 5.59 -15.28
N ILE A 85 -1.30 6.56 -14.42
CA ILE A 85 -2.09 6.91 -13.23
C ILE A 85 -3.49 7.38 -13.65
N GLU A 86 -3.59 8.26 -14.65
CA GLU A 86 -4.90 8.69 -15.16
C GLU A 86 -5.69 7.53 -15.80
N GLY A 87 -5.02 6.62 -16.50
CA GLY A 87 -5.64 5.40 -17.02
C GLY A 87 -6.28 4.57 -15.90
N MET A 88 -5.55 4.33 -14.82
CA MET A 88 -6.06 3.65 -13.62
C MET A 88 -7.24 4.42 -12.99
N ASP A 89 -7.12 5.74 -12.83
CA ASP A 89 -8.16 6.61 -12.26
C ASP A 89 -9.47 6.52 -13.07
N ARG A 90 -9.39 6.61 -14.41
CA ARG A 90 -10.53 6.40 -15.31
C ARG A 90 -11.19 5.04 -15.12
N SER A 91 -10.39 3.98 -15.02
CA SER A 91 -10.89 2.62 -14.81
C SER A 91 -11.58 2.45 -13.45
N ILE A 92 -11.04 3.06 -12.38
CA ILE A 92 -11.70 3.12 -11.07
C ILE A 92 -13.01 3.90 -11.17
N GLY A 93 -13.02 5.05 -11.85
CA GLY A 93 -14.20 5.87 -12.08
C GLY A 93 -15.33 5.09 -12.76
N ARG A 94 -15.01 4.23 -13.74
CA ARG A 94 -16.00 3.34 -14.39
C ARG A 94 -16.64 2.36 -13.39
N VAL A 95 -15.84 1.75 -12.51
CA VAL A 95 -16.36 0.84 -11.47
C VAL A 95 -17.23 1.60 -10.48
N LEU A 96 -16.78 2.78 -10.00
CA LEU A 96 -17.57 3.59 -9.08
C LEU A 96 -18.90 4.03 -9.70
N LYS A 97 -18.89 4.46 -10.97
CA LYS A 97 -20.10 4.80 -11.71
C LYS A 97 -21.06 3.62 -11.81
N SER A 98 -20.55 2.40 -12.01
CA SER A 98 -21.42 1.21 -12.06
C SER A 98 -22.14 0.95 -10.73
N LEU A 99 -21.50 1.25 -9.59
CA LEU A 99 -22.16 1.17 -8.29
C LEU A 99 -23.28 2.20 -8.18
N ASP A 100 -23.08 3.41 -8.70
CA ASP A 100 -24.10 4.46 -8.71
C ASP A 100 -25.27 4.07 -9.64
N ASP A 101 -24.98 3.64 -10.87
CA ASP A 101 -25.98 3.25 -11.88
C ASP A 101 -26.84 2.06 -11.42
N LEU A 102 -26.26 1.14 -10.66
CA LEU A 102 -26.96 -0.02 -10.10
C LEU A 102 -27.65 0.26 -8.76
N GLY A 103 -27.52 1.48 -8.22
CA GLY A 103 -28.10 1.85 -6.92
C GLY A 103 -27.43 1.17 -5.72
N LEU A 104 -26.19 0.71 -5.87
CA LEU A 104 -25.43 -0.02 -4.84
C LEU A 104 -24.50 0.90 -4.01
N ALA A 105 -24.32 2.15 -4.42
CA ALA A 105 -23.32 3.06 -3.86
C ALA A 105 -23.48 3.30 -2.34
N GLU A 106 -24.72 3.47 -1.86
CA GLU A 106 -25.00 3.78 -0.46
C GLU A 106 -24.72 2.61 0.50
N ASP A 107 -24.77 1.37 0.01
CA ASP A 107 -24.51 0.15 0.79
C ASP A 107 -23.15 -0.50 0.44
N THR A 108 -22.27 0.23 -0.25
CA THR A 108 -20.93 -0.26 -0.60
C THR A 108 -19.85 0.54 0.11
N ILE A 109 -19.03 -0.14 0.91
CA ILE A 109 -17.75 0.41 1.37
C ILE A 109 -16.70 0.28 0.27
N VAL A 110 -16.06 1.39 -0.10
CA VAL A 110 -14.94 1.43 -1.05
C VAL A 110 -13.67 1.82 -0.30
N ILE A 111 -12.64 0.99 -0.43
CA ILE A 111 -11.31 1.24 0.13
C ILE A 111 -10.31 1.32 -1.02
N PHE A 112 -9.63 2.45 -1.17
CA PHE A 112 -8.54 2.64 -2.12
C PHE A 112 -7.22 2.77 -1.36
N THR A 113 -6.23 1.96 -1.75
CA THR A 113 -4.87 1.99 -1.20
C THR A 113 -3.84 1.43 -2.19
N SER A 114 -2.57 1.40 -1.79
CA SER A 114 -1.44 0.81 -2.53
C SER A 114 -0.72 -0.22 -1.68
N ASP A 115 0.00 -1.16 -2.32
CA ASP A 115 0.75 -2.22 -1.64
C ASP A 115 2.08 -1.75 -1.04
N ASN A 116 2.72 -0.78 -1.69
CA ASN A 116 3.96 -0.11 -1.29
C ASN A 116 4.05 1.29 -1.91
N GLY A 117 5.11 2.04 -1.55
CA GLY A 117 5.42 3.33 -2.18
C GLY A 117 5.76 3.23 -3.68
N SER A 118 5.82 4.38 -4.36
CA SER A 118 6.07 4.44 -5.82
C SER A 118 7.44 3.89 -6.20
N LEU A 119 7.62 3.46 -7.45
CA LEU A 119 8.93 3.14 -8.03
C LEU A 119 9.77 4.41 -8.29
N PHE A 120 9.09 5.52 -8.59
CA PHE A 120 9.65 6.82 -8.98
C PHE A 120 9.60 7.82 -7.81
N GLY A 121 9.35 9.11 -8.08
CA GLY A 121 9.28 10.16 -7.07
C GLY A 121 8.09 10.03 -6.12
N ASN A 122 8.32 10.34 -4.84
CA ASN A 122 7.30 10.37 -3.77
C ASN A 122 7.17 11.77 -3.14
N GLY A 123 7.47 12.82 -3.92
CA GLY A 123 7.47 14.20 -3.44
C GLY A 123 8.47 14.41 -2.29
N PRO A 124 8.05 14.94 -1.12
CA PRO A 124 8.96 15.23 -0.01
C PRO A 124 9.43 13.98 0.74
N LEU A 125 8.84 12.81 0.47
CA LEU A 125 9.16 11.57 1.18
C LEU A 125 10.47 10.98 0.69
N ARG A 126 11.28 10.46 1.61
CA ARG A 126 12.58 9.89 1.27
C ARG A 126 12.45 8.52 0.61
N ALA A 127 13.20 8.34 -0.47
CA ALA A 127 13.30 7.10 -1.24
C ALA A 127 11.96 6.62 -1.83
N ASN A 128 11.89 5.33 -2.17
CA ASN A 128 10.83 4.71 -2.97
C ASN A 128 10.74 3.20 -2.70
N LYS A 129 9.87 2.50 -3.44
CA LYS A 129 9.67 1.03 -3.41
C LYS A 129 10.98 0.28 -3.13
N GLY A 130 10.93 -0.64 -2.17
CA GLY A 130 12.08 -1.44 -1.73
C GLY A 130 12.87 -0.84 -0.57
N HIS A 131 12.54 0.37 -0.09
CA HIS A 131 13.20 0.99 1.07
C HIS A 131 12.28 1.07 2.29
N LEU A 132 12.89 1.16 3.49
CA LEU A 132 12.21 1.33 4.78
C LEU A 132 11.90 2.80 5.13
N TYR A 133 12.35 3.75 4.30
CA TYR A 133 12.06 5.17 4.40
C TYR A 133 10.59 5.48 4.06
N GLU A 134 10.08 6.65 4.44
CA GLU A 134 8.66 7.04 4.29
C GLU A 134 8.17 6.88 2.84
N GLY A 135 9.00 7.18 1.83
CA GLY A 135 8.62 7.02 0.42
C GLY A 135 8.48 5.57 -0.03
N GLY A 136 8.98 4.60 0.73
CA GLY A 136 8.82 3.17 0.45
C GLY A 136 7.62 2.52 1.16
N ILE A 137 7.23 3.04 2.33
CA ILE A 137 6.23 2.40 3.22
C ILE A 137 4.94 3.23 3.41
N ARG A 138 4.94 4.53 3.11
CA ARG A 138 3.76 5.38 3.21
C ARG A 138 2.98 5.30 1.90
N VAL A 139 1.71 4.92 1.99
CA VAL A 139 0.81 4.70 0.84
C VAL A 139 -0.46 5.54 0.96
N PRO A 140 -1.12 5.87 -0.16
CA PRO A 140 -2.44 6.52 -0.11
C PRO A 140 -3.46 5.62 0.58
N TRP A 141 -4.41 6.23 1.27
CA TRP A 141 -5.54 5.56 1.92
C TRP A 141 -6.77 6.46 1.81
N VAL A 142 -7.81 5.96 1.14
CA VAL A 142 -9.12 6.61 1.02
C VAL A 142 -10.21 5.59 1.30
N ILE A 143 -11.16 5.93 2.16
CA ILE A 143 -12.29 5.08 2.51
C ILE A 143 -13.58 5.88 2.27
N ARG A 144 -14.47 5.36 1.43
CA ARG A 144 -15.81 5.90 1.17
C ARG A 144 -16.84 4.91 1.68
N TRP A 145 -17.68 5.35 2.62
CA TRP A 145 -18.83 4.58 3.10
C TRP A 145 -19.98 5.53 3.42
N PRO A 146 -20.90 5.76 2.46
CA PRO A 146 -21.99 6.72 2.63
C PRO A 146 -22.81 6.46 3.89
N GLY A 147 -23.23 7.53 4.58
CA GLY A 147 -23.96 7.47 5.84
C GLY A 147 -23.18 6.92 7.05
N LYS A 148 -21.98 6.36 6.88
CA LYS A 148 -21.15 5.79 7.96
C LYS A 148 -19.85 6.54 8.21
N VAL A 149 -19.26 7.11 7.16
CA VAL A 149 -18.03 7.91 7.22
C VAL A 149 -18.36 9.33 6.78
N LYS A 150 -17.91 10.33 7.57
CA LYS A 150 -18.10 11.75 7.21
C LYS A 150 -17.34 12.06 5.91
N ALA A 151 -18.08 12.45 4.87
CA ALA A 151 -17.49 12.83 3.58
C ALA A 151 -16.52 14.02 3.73
N GLY A 152 -15.41 13.98 2.99
CA GLY A 152 -14.38 15.03 3.01
C GLY A 152 -13.59 15.13 4.33
N SER A 153 -13.74 14.17 5.25
CA SER A 153 -12.95 14.12 6.48
C SER A 153 -11.57 13.51 6.26
N SER A 154 -10.66 13.75 7.20
CA SER A 154 -9.30 13.20 7.21
C SER A 154 -8.89 12.78 8.61
N SER A 155 -8.04 11.76 8.72
CA SER A 155 -7.43 11.34 9.99
C SER A 155 -5.91 11.25 9.84
N ASN A 156 -5.20 11.67 10.88
CA ASN A 156 -3.75 11.59 10.98
C ASN A 156 -3.28 10.41 11.86
N ILE A 157 -4.21 9.57 12.32
CA ILE A 157 -3.89 8.38 13.10
C ILE A 157 -3.16 7.39 12.17
N PRO A 158 -1.94 6.94 12.51
CA PRO A 158 -1.23 5.96 11.71
C PRO A 158 -1.98 4.62 11.65
N ILE A 159 -2.15 4.10 10.44
CA ILE A 159 -2.76 2.79 10.16
C ILE A 159 -1.78 1.94 9.33
N ILE A 160 -2.04 0.64 9.23
CA ILE A 160 -1.25 -0.29 8.43
C ILE A 160 -2.16 -1.30 7.72
N THR A 161 -1.71 -1.86 6.59
CA THR A 161 -2.53 -2.73 5.72
C THR A 161 -3.18 -3.91 6.45
N THR A 162 -2.56 -4.45 7.50
CA THR A 162 -3.12 -5.53 8.31
C THR A 162 -4.41 -5.14 9.05
N ASP A 163 -4.72 -3.85 9.15
CA ASP A 163 -5.95 -3.32 9.75
C ASP A 163 -7.18 -3.56 8.88
N THR A 164 -6.99 -3.79 7.58
CA THR A 164 -8.08 -4.06 6.64
C THR A 164 -8.89 -5.28 7.07
N PHE A 165 -8.23 -6.38 7.45
CA PHE A 165 -8.89 -7.64 7.76
C PHE A 165 -9.86 -7.55 8.96
N PRO A 166 -9.44 -7.11 10.16
CA PRO A 166 -10.37 -6.93 11.28
C PRO A 166 -11.44 -5.87 11.00
N THR A 167 -11.13 -4.83 10.21
CA THR A 167 -12.13 -3.84 9.80
C THR A 167 -13.23 -4.49 9.00
N LEU A 168 -12.90 -5.28 7.97
CA LEU A 168 -13.90 -5.94 7.14
C LEU A 168 -14.72 -6.95 7.93
N LEU A 169 -14.12 -7.71 8.85
CA LEU A 169 -14.87 -8.59 9.73
C LEU A 169 -15.92 -7.82 10.55
N GLU A 170 -15.54 -6.70 11.15
CA GLU A 170 -16.47 -5.88 11.92
C GLU A 170 -17.57 -5.27 11.04
N VAL A 171 -17.25 -4.83 9.82
CA VAL A 171 -18.24 -4.31 8.84
C VAL A 171 -19.34 -5.34 8.58
N VAL A 172 -18.99 -6.61 8.40
CA VAL A 172 -19.95 -7.68 8.12
C VAL A 172 -20.49 -8.37 9.38
N GLY A 173 -20.23 -7.82 10.57
CA GLY A 173 -20.72 -8.35 11.85
C GLY A 173 -20.09 -9.69 12.26
N LEU A 174 -18.95 -10.06 11.66
CA LEU A 174 -18.21 -11.28 11.99
C LEU A 174 -17.15 -11.00 13.07
N LYS A 175 -16.79 -12.05 13.79
CA LYS A 175 -15.69 -12.02 14.77
C LYS A 175 -14.51 -12.81 14.23
N PRO A 176 -13.27 -12.40 14.54
CA PRO A 176 -12.12 -13.22 14.23
C PRO A 176 -12.22 -14.60 14.88
N LYS A 177 -11.73 -15.61 14.15
CA LYS A 177 -11.75 -16.99 14.62
C LYS A 177 -10.90 -17.13 15.88
N LYS A 178 -11.48 -17.75 16.91
CA LYS A 178 -10.79 -17.97 18.21
C LYS A 178 -9.47 -18.72 17.99
N GLY A 179 -8.41 -18.24 18.65
CA GLY A 179 -7.08 -18.84 18.59
C GLY A 179 -6.23 -18.42 17.40
N ILE A 180 -6.75 -17.61 16.47
CA ILE A 180 -5.95 -16.99 15.41
C ILE A 180 -5.56 -15.58 15.86
N PRO A 181 -4.26 -15.27 16.06
CA PRO A 181 -3.83 -13.94 16.43
C PRO A 181 -4.07 -12.96 15.27
N LEU A 182 -4.40 -11.71 15.61
CA LEU A 182 -4.50 -10.61 14.66
C LEU A 182 -3.48 -9.53 15.04
N ASP A 183 -2.65 -9.15 14.07
CA ASP A 183 -1.74 -8.01 14.23
C ASP A 183 -2.43 -6.67 13.94
N GLY A 184 -3.47 -6.69 13.12
CA GLY A 184 -4.28 -5.51 12.79
C GLY A 184 -5.33 -5.19 13.85
N GLU A 185 -5.87 -3.97 13.78
CA GLU A 185 -7.07 -3.57 14.54
C GLU A 185 -8.08 -2.95 13.59
N SER A 186 -9.35 -3.05 13.96
CA SER A 186 -10.43 -2.47 13.18
C SER A 186 -10.31 -0.94 13.13
N LEU A 187 -10.49 -0.39 11.94
CA LEU A 187 -10.50 1.05 11.67
C LEU A 187 -11.85 1.69 11.99
N ILE A 188 -12.89 0.91 12.33
CA ILE A 188 -14.24 1.43 12.63
C ILE A 188 -14.25 2.58 13.64
N PRO A 189 -13.48 2.56 14.75
CA PRO A 189 -13.41 3.70 15.68
C PRO A 189 -12.93 4.98 14.98
N ILE A 190 -11.90 4.90 14.13
CA ILE A 190 -11.40 6.05 13.37
C ILE A 190 -12.48 6.55 12.39
N LEU A 191 -13.16 5.63 11.70
CA LEU A 191 -14.20 5.94 10.71
C LEU A 191 -15.41 6.64 11.34
N LYS A 192 -15.72 6.38 12.61
CA LYS A 192 -16.78 7.03 13.39
C LYS A 192 -16.34 8.33 14.08
N GLY A 193 -15.05 8.66 14.06
CA GLY A 193 -14.49 9.83 14.73
C GLY A 193 -14.13 9.64 16.21
N ASP A 194 -13.99 8.39 16.66
CA ASP A 194 -13.63 8.04 18.05
C ASP A 194 -12.11 8.16 18.32
N ALA A 195 -11.70 7.90 19.58
CA ALA A 195 -10.36 8.14 20.15
C ALA A 195 -9.17 7.43 19.47
N GLY A 196 -9.39 6.62 18.43
CA GLY A 196 -8.34 5.96 17.64
C GLY A 196 -8.12 4.48 17.96
N LEU A 197 -6.93 3.98 17.62
CA LEU A 197 -6.54 2.58 17.77
C LEU A 197 -5.82 2.35 19.11
N LYS A 198 -5.84 1.12 19.62
CA LYS A 198 -5.23 0.73 20.89
C LYS A 198 -3.72 0.57 20.77
N ARG A 199 -3.22 0.09 19.63
CA ARG A 199 -1.77 -0.05 19.39
C ARG A 199 -1.09 1.30 19.51
N LYS A 200 0.11 1.26 20.07
CA LYS A 200 0.98 2.45 20.18
C LYS A 200 1.98 2.55 19.03
N SER A 201 2.27 1.41 18.39
CA SER A 201 3.37 1.29 17.44
C SER A 201 3.00 0.49 16.20
N LEU A 202 3.62 0.86 15.09
CA LEU A 202 3.62 0.12 13.83
C LEU A 202 5.01 -0.48 13.59
N PHE A 203 5.05 -1.66 13.01
CA PHE A 203 6.29 -2.40 12.79
C PHE A 203 6.43 -2.83 11.33
N PHE A 204 7.66 -2.82 10.85
CA PHE A 204 8.02 -3.38 9.54
C PHE A 204 9.28 -4.23 9.70
N HIS A 205 9.34 -5.32 8.94
CA HIS A 205 10.50 -6.18 8.88
C HIS A 205 10.81 -6.51 7.43
N TYR A 206 11.99 -6.10 6.96
CA TYR A 206 12.42 -6.37 5.60
C TYR A 206 13.85 -6.94 5.61
N PRO A 207 14.01 -8.25 5.89
CA PRO A 207 15.30 -8.93 5.93
C PRO A 207 15.78 -9.34 4.53
N ASN A 208 15.40 -8.60 3.48
CA ASN A 208 15.69 -8.94 2.09
C ASN A 208 16.23 -7.75 1.28
N TYR A 209 17.08 -8.05 0.30
CA TYR A 209 17.46 -7.09 -0.73
C TYR A 209 16.41 -7.09 -1.84
N ALA A 210 15.94 -5.90 -2.20
CA ALA A 210 15.09 -5.66 -3.36
C ALA A 210 15.95 -5.76 -4.62
N PHE A 211 15.63 -6.70 -5.51
CA PHE A 211 16.37 -6.93 -6.76
C PHE A 211 16.50 -5.70 -7.68
N HIS A 212 15.63 -4.69 -7.52
CA HIS A 212 15.53 -3.49 -8.35
C HIS A 212 16.08 -2.23 -7.67
N LYS A 213 16.66 -2.33 -6.46
CA LYS A 213 17.21 -1.20 -5.70
C LYS A 213 18.47 -1.63 -4.93
N ARG A 214 19.16 -0.64 -4.37
CA ARG A 214 20.25 -0.84 -3.40
C ARG A 214 19.76 -0.53 -1.98
N ASN A 215 18.73 -1.26 -1.53
CA ASN A 215 18.21 -1.10 -0.18
C ASN A 215 19.11 -1.81 0.84
N ARG A 216 18.86 -1.52 2.11
CA ARG A 216 19.47 -2.21 3.25
C ARG A 216 18.46 -3.12 3.93
N LEU A 217 18.95 -4.19 4.52
CA LEU A 217 18.15 -5.10 5.36
C LEU A 217 17.85 -4.41 6.68
N GLY A 218 16.61 -4.48 7.16
CA GLY A 218 16.29 -3.83 8.42
C GLY A 218 14.89 -4.06 8.95
N GLY A 219 14.65 -3.43 10.10
CA GLY A 219 13.35 -3.35 10.75
C GLY A 219 13.01 -1.90 11.09
N VAL A 220 11.73 -1.62 11.21
CA VAL A 220 11.21 -0.29 11.56
C VAL A 220 10.23 -0.44 12.71
N VAL A 221 10.30 0.51 13.64
CA VAL A 221 9.20 0.78 14.58
C VAL A 221 8.82 2.26 14.47
N ARG A 222 7.52 2.53 14.37
CA ARG A 222 6.98 3.89 14.48
C ARG A 222 6.05 3.97 15.69
N ARG A 223 6.36 4.85 16.64
CA ARG A 223 5.56 5.11 17.85
C ARG A 223 5.23 6.59 17.93
N GLY A 224 3.95 6.93 17.73
CA GLY A 224 3.52 8.32 17.56
C GLY A 224 4.24 9.00 16.39
N ASN A 225 4.91 10.13 16.65
CA ASN A 225 5.62 10.90 15.63
C ASN A 225 6.98 10.32 15.26
N TYR A 226 7.54 9.45 16.11
CA TYR A 226 8.91 8.99 15.97
C TYR A 226 9.00 7.65 15.27
N LYS A 227 9.92 7.55 14.33
CA LYS A 227 10.24 6.34 13.57
C LYS A 227 11.70 6.00 13.78
N LEU A 228 11.98 4.76 14.21
CA LEU A 228 13.31 4.20 14.26
C LEU A 228 13.47 3.16 13.15
N ILE A 229 14.60 3.22 12.45
CA ILE A 229 15.06 2.20 11.51
C ILE A 229 16.29 1.53 12.12
N HIS A 230 16.30 0.21 12.18
CA HIS A 230 17.45 -0.60 12.59
C HIS A 230 17.93 -1.39 11.38
N PHE A 231 19.16 -1.11 10.94
CA PHE A 231 19.79 -1.82 9.83
C PHE A 231 20.55 -3.05 10.34
N TYR A 232 20.34 -4.19 9.68
CA TYR A 232 20.84 -5.49 10.14
C TYR A 232 22.24 -5.83 9.61
N ASP A 233 22.68 -5.14 8.57
CA ASP A 233 24.00 -5.32 7.94
C ASP A 233 25.14 -4.80 8.83
N ASP A 234 24.96 -3.67 9.53
CA ASP A 234 25.97 -3.06 10.41
C ASP A 234 25.46 -2.74 11.83
N ASN A 235 24.22 -3.10 12.15
CA ASN A 235 23.55 -2.82 13.43
C ASN A 235 23.33 -1.32 13.74
N SER A 236 23.53 -0.43 12.76
CA SER A 236 23.26 1.00 12.88
C SER A 236 21.77 1.31 13.04
N ILE A 237 21.49 2.45 13.65
CA ILE A 237 20.12 2.95 13.82
C ILE A 237 19.99 4.38 13.32
N GLU A 238 18.81 4.68 12.78
CA GLU A 238 18.36 6.02 12.47
C GLU A 238 17.05 6.30 13.19
N LEU A 239 16.88 7.53 13.70
CA LEU A 239 15.66 7.96 14.39
C LEU A 239 15.19 9.29 13.80
N TYR A 240 13.93 9.36 13.41
CA TYR A 240 13.33 10.54 12.80
C TYR A 240 12.03 10.93 13.51
N ASP A 241 11.74 12.23 13.57
CA ASP A 241 10.38 12.72 13.80
C ASP A 241 9.71 12.88 12.43
N VAL A 242 8.93 11.89 12.00
CA VAL A 242 8.37 11.85 10.65
C VAL A 242 7.17 12.76 10.45
N VAL A 243 6.67 13.39 11.51
CA VAL A 243 5.63 14.42 11.40
C VAL A 243 6.28 15.76 11.09
N ALA A 244 7.36 16.11 11.81
CA ALA A 244 8.10 17.34 11.59
C ALA A 244 9.07 17.27 10.38
N ASP A 245 9.59 16.08 10.05
CA ASP A 245 10.58 15.84 9.00
C ASP A 245 10.22 14.60 8.18
N GLN A 246 9.22 14.74 7.30
CA GLN A 246 8.75 13.68 6.40
C GLN A 246 9.81 13.22 5.38
N GLY A 247 10.83 14.04 5.15
CA GLY A 247 11.95 13.73 4.29
C GLY A 247 13.07 12.96 5.00
N GLU A 248 12.91 12.66 6.30
CA GLU A 248 13.87 11.88 7.09
C GLU A 248 15.31 12.39 6.91
N LYS A 249 15.48 13.72 6.98
CA LYS A 249 16.74 14.42 6.70
C LYS A 249 17.62 14.50 7.93
N LYS A 250 17.04 14.65 9.12
CA LYS A 250 17.77 14.85 10.38
C LYS A 250 17.70 13.61 11.25
N ASN A 251 18.77 12.82 11.27
CA ASN A 251 18.88 11.68 12.18
C ASN A 251 19.05 12.17 13.64
N LEU A 252 18.10 11.81 14.50
CA LEU A 252 18.03 12.17 15.91
C LEU A 252 18.62 11.11 16.83
N ALA A 253 19.11 9.97 16.32
CA ALA A 253 19.55 8.85 17.15
C ALA A 253 20.65 9.28 18.14
N GLY A 254 21.58 10.14 17.74
CA GLY A 254 22.65 10.68 18.60
C GLY A 254 22.22 11.76 19.59
N THR A 255 21.03 12.34 19.45
CA THR A 255 20.53 13.43 20.31
C THR A 255 19.37 13.01 21.21
N LYS A 256 18.60 11.99 20.81
CA LYS A 256 17.48 11.41 21.58
C LYS A 256 17.81 9.97 22.02
N LEU A 257 18.96 9.80 22.67
CA LEU A 257 19.54 8.49 23.02
C LEU A 257 18.56 7.54 23.72
N LYS A 258 17.85 8.03 24.75
CA LYS A 258 16.88 7.21 25.50
C LYS A 258 15.74 6.72 24.62
N LEU A 259 15.16 7.61 23.81
CA LEU A 259 14.07 7.24 22.90
C LEU A 259 14.53 6.24 21.83
N ALA A 260 15.75 6.43 21.29
CA ALA A 260 16.33 5.52 20.32
C ALA A 260 16.53 4.12 20.93
N ALA A 261 17.05 4.03 22.16
CA ALA A 261 17.19 2.76 22.88
C ALA A 261 15.84 2.10 23.16
N ASP A 262 14.85 2.87 23.63
CA ASP A 262 13.50 2.37 23.91
C ASP A 262 12.84 1.78 22.66
N LEU A 263 12.90 2.48 21.54
CA LEU A 263 12.34 2.01 20.27
C LEU A 263 13.09 0.81 19.71
N LYS A 264 14.43 0.78 19.79
CA LYS A 264 15.21 -0.38 19.36
C LYS A 264 14.84 -1.63 20.16
N ASN A 265 14.67 -1.50 21.48
CA ASN A 265 14.25 -2.59 22.35
C ASN A 265 12.82 -3.05 22.05
N GLU A 266 11.91 -2.12 21.78
CA GLU A 266 10.53 -2.42 21.38
C GLU A 266 10.48 -3.19 20.06
N LEU A 267 11.24 -2.76 19.04
CA LEU A 267 11.37 -3.48 17.78
C LEU A 267 11.95 -4.88 17.98
N ALA A 268 13.02 -5.02 18.77
CA ALA A 268 13.63 -6.32 19.05
C ALA A 268 12.66 -7.27 19.76
N LYS A 269 11.85 -6.76 20.69
CA LYS A 269 10.81 -7.54 21.36
C LYS A 269 9.76 -8.03 20.36
N TRP A 270 9.23 -7.13 19.52
CA TRP A 270 8.24 -7.49 18.51
C TRP A 270 8.77 -8.54 17.53
N LEU A 271 10.01 -8.38 17.01
CA LEU A 271 10.65 -9.35 16.11
C LEU A 271 10.73 -10.75 16.74
N LYS A 272 11.04 -10.83 18.03
CA LYS A 272 11.10 -12.10 18.77
C LYS A 272 9.71 -12.71 18.93
N GLU A 273 8.73 -11.92 19.34
CA GLU A 273 7.35 -12.38 19.58
C GLU A 273 6.65 -12.81 18.29
N SER A 274 6.96 -12.16 17.16
CA SER A 274 6.40 -12.50 15.85
C SER A 274 7.13 -13.68 15.18
N GLY A 275 8.18 -14.23 15.78
CA GLY A 275 9.01 -15.27 15.16
C GLY A 275 9.70 -14.82 13.87
N ALA A 276 10.06 -13.53 13.77
CA ALA A 276 10.65 -12.96 12.56
C ALA A 276 11.96 -13.67 12.17
N LYS A 277 12.09 -14.01 10.88
CA LYS A 277 13.31 -14.62 10.33
C LYS A 277 14.37 -13.56 10.08
N MET A 278 15.47 -13.63 10.83
CA MET A 278 16.58 -12.70 10.67
C MET A 278 17.53 -13.13 9.54
N PRO A 279 18.17 -12.18 8.81
CA PRO A 279 19.22 -12.53 7.88
C PRO A 279 20.42 -13.09 8.64
N PHE A 280 21.18 -13.96 7.99
CA PHE A 280 22.42 -14.51 8.51
C PHE A 280 23.53 -14.32 7.48
N VAL A 281 24.77 -14.16 7.96
CA VAL A 281 25.93 -14.18 7.08
C VAL A 281 26.08 -15.61 6.56
N PRO A 282 26.07 -15.84 5.22
CA PRO A 282 26.30 -17.16 4.68
C PRO A 282 27.65 -17.66 5.17
N LYS A 283 27.72 -18.92 5.64
CA LYS A 283 29.01 -19.56 5.87
C LYS A 283 29.72 -19.62 4.53
N THR A 284 30.83 -18.89 4.37
CA THR A 284 31.68 -19.01 3.19
C THR A 284 32.08 -20.48 3.08
N LYS A 285 31.85 -21.12 1.92
CA LYS A 285 32.49 -22.40 1.64
C LYS A 285 33.99 -22.14 1.75
N SER A 286 34.66 -22.77 2.71
CA SER A 286 36.11 -22.84 2.72
C SER A 286 36.52 -23.48 1.39
N ASN A 287 37.29 -22.74 0.58
CA ASN A 287 37.99 -23.32 -0.57
C ASN A 287 39.00 -24.36 -0.08
#